data_AF-A0A661ZRE0-F1
#
_entry.id   AF-A0A661ZRE0-F1
#
_cell.length_a   1.000
_cell.length_b   1.000
_cell.length_c   1.000
_cell.angle_alpha   90.00
_cell.angle_beta   90.00
_cell.angle_gamma   90.00
#
_symmetry.space_group_name_H-M   'P 1'
#
loop_
_entity.id
_entity.type
_entity.pdbx_description
1 polymer ?
#
loop_
_entity_poly.entity_id
_entity_poly.type
_entity_poly.pdbx_seq_one_letter_code
_entity_poly.pdbx_strand_id
1 'polypeptide(L)'
;MPLLLLTLITSIALGQTQTKIKLTIDTDCVCNDSLISILNGKFEVYAYAPLTNSSNYTDNLIKELKLEKEQTIFLEQGTYKFIYTPFDSSERKSQYYFALSNYETQIHLNCFFFNKSYPSLLDLMGKKDSFVISSIYYGKTNGGTIIPTHTVVIFRKRKKYYASYYKSEQRGLPIPAISIKGSKHKPQILLTEEQVQRFRQFEVNFLKLSINDNLSYEVNTKNNIWINGKKISFDSKGYIALLLWNELNKTTSNKK
;
A
#
# COMPACT_ATOMS: atom_id res chain seq x y z
N MET A 1 -12.68 71.31 -2.74
CA MET A 1 -11.95 70.12 -2.26
C MET A 1 -12.96 69.05 -1.87
N PRO A 2 -13.19 68.01 -2.69
CA PRO A 2 -13.86 66.81 -2.24
C PRO A 2 -12.82 65.83 -1.67
N LEU A 3 -13.09 65.33 -0.46
CA LEU A 3 -12.30 64.31 0.20
C LEU A 3 -12.65 62.96 -0.46
N LEU A 4 -11.76 62.44 -1.31
CA LEU A 4 -11.90 61.15 -1.97
C LEU A 4 -11.64 60.05 -0.91
N LEU A 5 -12.69 59.42 -0.42
CA LEU A 5 -12.58 58.26 0.45
C LEU A 5 -12.20 57.06 -0.43
N LEU A 6 -10.90 56.78 -0.54
CA LEU A 6 -10.39 55.57 -1.17
C LEU A 6 -10.78 54.38 -0.29
N THR A 7 -11.84 53.67 -0.66
CA THR A 7 -12.12 52.34 -0.12
C THR A 7 -11.09 51.37 -0.67
N LEU A 8 -10.06 51.13 0.14
CA LEU A 8 -9.09 50.07 -0.08
C LEU A 8 -9.82 48.73 0.12
N ILE A 9 -10.40 48.20 -0.96
CA ILE A 9 -10.86 46.81 -0.98
C ILE A 9 -9.59 45.97 -0.95
N THR A 10 -9.20 45.54 0.25
CA THR A 10 -8.25 44.44 0.40
C THR A 10 -8.93 43.20 -0.15
N SER A 11 -8.68 42.95 -1.43
CA SER A 11 -8.90 41.64 -2.03
C SER A 11 -8.08 40.64 -1.21
N ILE A 12 -8.75 40.01 -0.23
CA ILE A 12 -8.30 38.76 0.36
C ILE A 12 -8.35 37.79 -0.81
N ALA A 13 -7.24 37.68 -1.55
CA ALA A 13 -7.03 36.54 -2.41
C ALA A 13 -7.15 35.34 -1.47
N LEU A 14 -8.26 34.60 -1.56
CA LEU A 14 -8.35 33.25 -1.02
C LEU A 14 -7.27 32.46 -1.75
N GLY A 15 -6.04 32.50 -1.24
CA GLY A 15 -4.98 31.63 -1.67
C GLY A 15 -5.46 30.22 -1.38
N GLN A 16 -5.78 29.46 -2.43
CA GLN A 16 -6.02 28.03 -2.29
C GLN A 16 -4.83 27.45 -1.53
N THR A 17 -5.11 26.87 -0.37
CA THR A 17 -4.09 26.31 0.50
C THR A 17 -3.47 25.10 -0.21
N GLN A 18 -2.29 25.29 -0.80
CA GLN A 18 -1.52 24.20 -1.36
C GLN A 18 -0.85 23.41 -0.23
N THR A 19 -1.07 22.10 -0.20
CA THR A 19 -0.34 21.18 0.67
C THR A 19 0.92 20.70 -0.03
N LYS A 20 2.05 20.80 0.68
CA LYS A 20 3.32 20.18 0.29
C LYS A 20 3.28 18.68 0.58
N ILE A 21 3.47 17.86 -0.44
CA ILE A 21 3.51 16.40 -0.33
C ILE A 21 4.91 15.91 -0.71
N LYS A 22 5.55 15.17 0.21
CA LYS A 22 6.78 14.44 -0.08
C LYS A 22 6.43 13.07 -0.66
N LEU A 23 6.77 12.85 -1.92
CA LEU A 23 6.68 11.55 -2.57
C LEU A 23 8.02 10.83 -2.45
N THR A 24 7.98 9.55 -2.10
CA THR A 24 9.16 8.67 -2.11
C THR A 24 8.81 7.37 -2.81
N ILE A 25 9.75 6.83 -3.59
CA ILE A 25 9.62 5.54 -4.27
C ILE A 25 10.56 4.54 -3.60
N ASP A 26 10.04 3.38 -3.21
CA ASP A 26 10.87 2.25 -2.81
C ASP A 26 11.59 1.68 -4.04
N THR A 27 12.92 1.64 -3.97
CA THR A 27 13.79 1.14 -5.04
C THR A 27 14.35 -0.25 -4.75
N ASP A 28 13.95 -0.90 -3.66
CA ASP A 28 14.49 -2.20 -3.26
C ASP A 28 14.21 -3.33 -4.28
N CYS A 29 13.16 -3.19 -5.11
CA CYS A 29 12.85 -4.11 -6.22
C CYS A 29 13.55 -3.75 -7.55
N VAL A 30 14.26 -2.63 -7.59
CA VAL A 30 14.81 -2.03 -8.82
C VAL A 30 16.29 -2.41 -8.97
N CYS A 31 16.65 -3.63 -8.55
CA CYS A 31 18.02 -4.13 -8.39
C CYS A 31 19.04 -3.58 -9.42
N ASN A 32 20.06 -2.89 -8.94
CA ASN A 32 21.29 -2.46 -9.64
C ASN A 32 21.19 -1.54 -10.87
N ASP A 33 20.01 -1.29 -11.45
CA ASP A 33 19.88 -0.34 -12.56
C ASP A 33 19.19 0.97 -12.12
N SER A 34 19.31 2.01 -12.95
CA SER A 34 18.63 3.28 -12.70
C SER A 34 17.11 3.09 -12.66
N LEU A 35 16.41 3.85 -11.81
CA LEU A 35 14.94 3.84 -11.70
C LEU A 35 14.24 3.94 -13.07
N ILE A 36 14.77 4.77 -13.96
CA ILE A 36 14.23 5.05 -15.30
C ILE A 36 14.46 3.87 -16.27
N SER A 37 15.53 3.10 -16.12
CA SER A 37 15.79 1.95 -16.99
C SER A 37 14.93 0.72 -16.67
N ILE A 38 14.34 0.64 -15.47
CA ILE A 38 13.48 -0.48 -15.04
C ILE A 38 11.99 -0.09 -15.03
N LEU A 39 11.66 1.15 -14.67
CA LEU A 39 10.30 1.68 -14.70
C LEU A 39 10.09 2.47 -15.99
N ASN A 40 9.67 1.76 -17.03
CA ASN A 40 9.38 2.35 -18.33
C ASN A 40 7.88 2.62 -18.46
N GLY A 41 7.43 3.80 -18.06
CA GLY A 41 6.02 4.16 -18.05
C GLY A 41 5.75 5.61 -17.74
N LYS A 42 4.48 6.00 -17.78
CA LYS A 42 4.00 7.30 -17.31
C LYS A 42 3.64 7.25 -15.84
N PHE A 43 4.01 8.27 -15.10
CA PHE A 43 3.59 8.45 -13.72
C PHE A 43 2.88 9.79 -13.59
N GLU A 44 1.59 9.77 -13.26
CA GLU A 44 0.70 10.93 -13.41
C GLU A 44 -0.16 11.09 -12.15
N VAL A 45 -0.53 12.33 -11.84
CA VAL A 45 -1.47 12.65 -10.76
C VAL A 45 -2.71 13.33 -11.31
N TYR A 46 -3.87 12.83 -10.89
CA TYR A 46 -5.18 13.29 -11.30
C TYR A 46 -5.95 13.82 -10.09
N ALA A 47 -6.71 14.89 -10.27
CA ALA A 47 -7.76 15.26 -9.33
C ALA A 47 -8.84 14.19 -9.40
N TYR A 48 -9.31 13.75 -8.23
CA TYR A 48 -10.41 12.81 -8.20
C TYR A 48 -11.73 13.57 -8.40
N ALA A 49 -12.32 13.46 -9.59
CA ALA A 49 -13.73 13.77 -9.77
C ALA A 49 -14.55 12.50 -9.47
N PRO A 50 -15.50 12.54 -8.52
CA PRO A 50 -16.49 11.47 -8.45
C PRO A 50 -17.20 11.40 -9.81
N LEU A 51 -17.43 10.19 -10.31
CA LEU A 51 -18.25 9.95 -11.50
C LEU A 51 -19.64 10.51 -11.25
N THR A 52 -19.86 11.79 -11.55
CA THR A 52 -21.20 12.35 -11.69
C THR A 52 -21.77 11.79 -12.99
N ASN A 53 -23.06 11.45 -13.00
CA ASN A 53 -23.79 10.88 -14.14
C ASN A 53 -23.82 11.76 -15.42
N SER A 54 -22.95 12.77 -15.53
CA SER A 54 -22.78 13.61 -16.70
C SER A 54 -21.82 12.96 -17.69
N SER A 55 -22.27 12.83 -18.93
CA SER A 55 -21.56 12.31 -20.11
C SER A 55 -20.29 13.07 -20.53
N ASN A 56 -19.77 13.97 -19.70
CA ASN A 56 -18.57 14.74 -19.98
C ASN A 56 -17.42 14.15 -19.15
N TYR A 57 -16.59 13.34 -19.80
CA TYR A 57 -15.29 12.95 -19.26
C TYR A 57 -14.41 14.20 -19.20
N THR A 58 -14.30 14.81 -18.02
CA THR A 58 -13.30 15.85 -17.78
C THR A 58 -11.96 15.16 -17.56
N ASP A 59 -10.96 15.45 -18.39
CA ASP A 59 -9.58 15.05 -18.10
C ASP A 59 -9.14 15.81 -16.84
N ASN A 60 -8.99 15.07 -15.75
CA ASN A 60 -8.63 15.62 -14.45
C ASN A 60 -7.11 15.49 -14.21
N LEU A 61 -6.31 15.30 -15.25
CA LEU A 61 -4.85 15.28 -15.14
C LEU A 61 -4.39 16.63 -14.59
N ILE A 62 -3.66 16.57 -13.47
CA ILE A 62 -3.03 17.76 -12.89
C ILE A 62 -1.63 17.90 -13.45
N LYS A 63 -0.86 16.81 -13.41
CA LYS A 63 0.56 16.85 -13.74
C LYS A 63 1.15 15.46 -13.99
N GLU A 64 2.12 15.39 -14.91
CA GLU A 64 3.05 14.28 -15.05
C GLU A 64 4.20 14.40 -14.04
N LEU A 65 4.46 13.32 -13.33
CA LEU A 65 5.46 13.19 -12.28
C LEU A 65 6.71 12.49 -12.81
N LYS A 66 7.86 12.85 -12.23
CA LYS A 66 9.12 12.19 -12.58
C LYS A 66 9.22 10.83 -11.90
N LEU A 67 9.84 9.86 -12.55
CA LEU A 67 10.22 8.58 -11.92
C LEU A 67 11.55 8.74 -11.19
N GLU A 68 11.52 9.41 -10.04
CA GLU A 68 12.69 9.67 -9.20
C GLU A 68 12.45 9.24 -7.75
N LYS A 69 13.51 8.85 -7.05
CA LYS A 69 13.45 8.23 -5.71
C LYS A 69 12.72 9.10 -4.69
N GLU A 70 12.93 10.41 -4.74
CA GLU A 70 12.26 11.38 -3.89
C GLU A 70 11.90 12.60 -4.72
N GLN A 71 10.67 13.08 -4.57
CA GLN A 71 10.24 14.34 -5.16
C GLN A 71 9.24 15.05 -4.24
N THR A 72 9.12 16.36 -4.42
CA THR A 72 8.13 17.16 -3.71
C THR A 72 7.13 17.71 -4.71
N ILE A 73 5.84 17.56 -4.41
CA ILE A 73 4.76 18.17 -5.17
C ILE A 73 3.91 19.05 -4.28
N PHE A 74 3.23 20.01 -4.89
CA PHE A 74 2.28 20.90 -4.23
C PHE A 74 0.92 20.66 -4.88
N LEU A 75 -0.06 20.25 -4.07
CA LEU A 75 -1.42 19.99 -4.51
C LEU A 75 -2.38 20.82 -3.66
N GLU A 76 -3.48 21.28 -4.25
CA GLU A 76 -4.55 21.91 -3.49
C GLU A 76 -5.18 20.92 -2.49
N GLN A 77 -5.99 21.39 -1.55
CA GLN A 77 -6.75 20.48 -0.69
C GLN A 77 -7.77 19.69 -1.52
N GLY A 78 -7.68 18.36 -1.46
CA GLY A 78 -8.56 17.50 -2.23
C GLY A 78 -8.17 16.02 -2.23
N THR A 79 -8.90 15.24 -3.02
CA THR A 79 -8.65 13.82 -3.25
C THR A 79 -7.92 13.66 -4.57
N TYR A 80 -6.87 12.85 -4.57
CA TYR A 80 -6.01 12.65 -5.74
C TYR A 80 -5.84 11.17 -6.04
N LYS A 81 -5.64 10.90 -7.33
CA LYS A 81 -5.31 9.57 -7.84
C LYS A 81 -3.97 9.64 -8.57
N PHE A 82 -2.98 8.96 -8.01
CA PHE A 82 -1.69 8.73 -8.63
C PHE A 82 -1.79 7.49 -9.50
N ILE A 83 -1.31 7.58 -10.74
CA ILE A 83 -1.39 6.51 -11.73
C ILE A 83 0.00 6.22 -12.27
N TYR A 84 0.43 4.96 -12.21
CA TYR A 84 1.56 4.48 -13.01
C TYR A 84 1.05 3.61 -14.16
N THR A 85 1.41 3.98 -15.40
CA THR A 85 1.03 3.25 -16.61
C THR A 85 2.30 2.73 -17.30
N PRO A 86 2.60 1.42 -17.22
CA PRO A 86 3.76 0.85 -17.90
C PRO A 86 3.57 0.93 -19.42
N PHE A 87 4.65 1.21 -20.16
CA PHE A 87 4.64 1.19 -21.63
C PHE A 87 4.74 -0.23 -22.21
N ASP A 88 5.19 -1.19 -21.41
CA ASP A 88 5.21 -2.59 -21.83
C ASP A 88 3.80 -3.18 -21.87
N SER A 89 3.38 -3.55 -23.08
CA SER A 89 2.09 -4.16 -23.40
C SER A 89 1.84 -5.56 -22.79
N SER A 90 2.82 -6.14 -22.09
CA SER A 90 2.68 -7.38 -21.30
C SER A 90 2.26 -7.12 -19.85
N GLU A 91 2.46 -5.91 -19.33
CA GLU A 91 2.11 -5.54 -17.94
C GLU A 91 0.68 -4.95 -17.80
N ARG A 92 0.07 -4.49 -18.91
CA ARG A 92 -1.33 -4.06 -19.23
C ARG A 92 -2.23 -3.33 -18.21
N LYS A 93 -1.97 -3.33 -16.91
CA LYS A 93 -2.83 -2.70 -15.92
C LYS A 93 -2.10 -1.52 -15.32
N SER A 94 -2.61 -0.31 -15.57
CA SER A 94 -2.22 0.86 -14.80
C SER A 94 -2.45 0.60 -13.32
N GLN A 95 -1.55 1.13 -12.51
CA GLN A 95 -1.59 1.03 -11.05
C GLN A 95 -2.07 2.32 -10.46
N TYR A 96 -2.87 2.24 -9.41
CA TYR A 96 -3.54 3.39 -8.81
C TYR A 96 -3.22 3.49 -7.32
N TYR A 97 -2.98 4.70 -6.85
CA TYR A 97 -2.86 5.05 -5.44
C TYR A 97 -3.73 6.27 -5.17
N PHE A 98 -4.58 6.20 -4.15
CA PHE A 98 -5.48 7.29 -3.78
C PHE A 98 -4.95 7.99 -2.54
N ALA A 99 -4.90 9.33 -2.59
CA ALA A 99 -4.41 10.16 -1.51
C ALA A 99 -5.41 11.27 -1.19
N LEU A 100 -5.48 11.65 0.08
CA LEU A 100 -6.17 12.84 0.54
C LEU A 100 -5.14 13.89 0.95
N SER A 101 -4.92 14.93 0.14
CA SER A 101 -3.83 15.89 0.37
C SER A 101 -3.98 16.69 1.66
N ASN A 102 -5.19 16.79 2.21
CA ASN A 102 -5.44 17.44 3.48
C ASN A 102 -5.00 16.61 4.70
N TYR A 103 -4.72 15.31 4.51
CA TYR A 103 -4.27 14.40 5.57
C TYR A 103 -2.89 13.80 5.31
N GLU A 104 -2.49 13.66 4.04
CA GLU A 104 -1.24 13.03 3.65
C GLU A 104 -0.20 14.06 3.22
N THR A 105 0.83 14.26 4.04
CA THR A 105 1.99 15.12 3.72
C THR A 105 3.19 14.30 3.22
N GLN A 106 3.12 12.97 3.32
CA GLN A 106 4.13 12.04 2.87
C GLN A 106 3.45 10.81 2.26
N ILE A 107 3.84 10.45 1.04
CA ILE A 107 3.37 9.26 0.33
C ILE A 107 4.61 8.44 -0.02
N HIS A 108 4.55 7.15 0.33
CA HIS A 108 5.60 6.20 0.02
C HIS A 108 5.06 5.14 -0.95
N LEU A 109 5.48 5.23 -2.21
CA LEU A 109 5.10 4.31 -3.27
C LEU A 109 6.06 3.14 -3.27
N ASN A 110 5.57 1.99 -2.80
CA ASN A 110 6.34 0.77 -2.77
C ASN A 110 6.39 0.11 -4.16
N CYS A 111 7.18 -0.96 -4.28
CA CYS A 111 7.34 -1.70 -5.53
C CYS A 111 6.03 -2.26 -6.11
N PHE A 112 5.03 -2.56 -5.28
CA PHE A 112 3.74 -3.08 -5.75
C PHE A 112 2.98 -2.04 -6.58
N PHE A 113 3.10 -0.75 -6.25
CA PHE A 113 2.55 0.34 -7.06
C PHE A 113 3.15 0.38 -8.47
N PHE A 114 4.36 -0.14 -8.67
CA PHE A 114 5.01 -0.17 -9.98
C PHE A 114 4.93 -1.54 -10.66
N ASN A 115 4.07 -2.45 -10.18
CA ASN A 115 3.98 -3.83 -10.66
C ASN A 115 5.32 -4.59 -10.61
N LYS A 116 6.19 -4.23 -9.64
CA LYS A 116 7.46 -4.91 -9.43
C LYS A 116 7.41 -5.75 -8.16
N SER A 117 7.95 -6.97 -8.26
CA SER A 117 8.11 -7.87 -7.12
C SER A 117 9.29 -7.44 -6.26
N TYR A 118 9.16 -7.51 -4.94
CA TYR A 118 10.36 -7.60 -4.09
C TYR A 118 11.07 -8.93 -4.37
N PRO A 119 12.39 -9.01 -4.14
CA PRO A 119 13.04 -10.30 -3.94
C PRO A 119 12.26 -11.11 -2.89
N SER A 120 12.27 -12.45 -2.98
CA SER A 120 11.50 -13.29 -2.05
C SER A 120 11.73 -12.85 -0.61
N LEU A 121 10.65 -12.54 0.10
CA LEU A 121 10.67 -12.01 1.46
C LEU A 121 11.37 -13.01 2.40
N LEU A 122 11.24 -14.32 2.14
CA LEU A 122 11.96 -15.35 2.91
C LEU A 122 13.48 -15.32 2.68
N ASP A 123 13.91 -14.91 1.49
CA ASP A 123 15.33 -14.86 1.12
C ASP A 123 15.97 -13.57 1.68
N LEU A 124 15.19 -12.51 1.83
CA LEU A 124 15.58 -11.28 2.54
C LEU A 124 15.81 -11.48 4.05
N MET A 125 15.33 -12.58 4.64
CA MET A 125 15.47 -12.83 6.08
C MET A 125 16.88 -13.25 6.46
N GLY A 126 17.50 -12.57 7.43
CA GLY A 126 18.75 -13.01 8.06
C GLY A 126 18.63 -14.34 8.83
N LYS A 127 19.76 -14.93 9.26
CA LYS A 127 19.82 -16.22 9.99
C LYS A 127 18.96 -16.28 11.28
N LYS A 128 18.67 -15.13 11.86
CA LYS A 128 17.81 -14.91 13.03
C LYS A 128 17.00 -13.65 12.79
N ASP A 129 16.00 -13.78 11.94
CA ASP A 129 15.15 -12.66 11.56
C ASP A 129 13.68 -13.09 11.60
N SER A 130 12.80 -12.11 11.64
CA SER A 130 11.37 -12.29 11.55
C SER A 130 10.80 -11.26 10.60
N PHE A 131 9.86 -11.67 9.76
CA PHE A 131 8.95 -10.72 9.14
C PHE A 131 7.52 -10.96 9.59
N VAL A 132 6.75 -9.87 9.58
CA VAL A 132 5.37 -9.82 10.07
C VAL A 132 4.50 -9.31 8.93
N ILE A 133 3.40 -10.00 8.63
CA ILE A 133 2.36 -9.50 7.74
C ILE A 133 1.10 -9.30 8.56
N SER A 134 0.65 -8.05 8.72
CA SER A 134 -0.63 -7.74 9.33
C SER A 134 -1.63 -7.22 8.29
N SER A 135 -2.89 -7.59 8.45
CA SER A 135 -4.01 -7.09 7.68
C SER A 135 -5.10 -6.61 8.63
N ILE A 136 -5.42 -5.33 8.58
CA ILE A 136 -6.43 -4.68 9.43
C ILE A 136 -7.58 -4.17 8.59
N TYR A 137 -8.82 -4.35 9.06
CA TYR A 137 -9.98 -3.78 8.40
C TYR A 137 -9.87 -2.24 8.32
N TYR A 138 -10.12 -1.68 7.14
CA TYR A 138 -10.01 -0.24 6.86
C TYR A 138 -11.25 0.32 6.14
N GLY A 139 -12.35 -0.45 6.09
CA GLY A 139 -13.61 0.01 5.52
C GLY A 139 -14.39 0.95 6.46
N LYS A 140 -15.64 1.27 6.10
CA LYS A 140 -16.51 2.15 6.90
C LYS A 140 -16.76 1.56 8.29
N THR A 141 -16.39 2.31 9.32
CA THR A 141 -16.59 1.94 10.73
C THR A 141 -17.60 2.84 11.43
N ASN A 142 -18.37 2.29 12.37
CA ASN A 142 -19.18 3.01 13.36
C ASN A 142 -18.76 2.60 14.78
N GLY A 143 -19.35 3.21 15.81
CA GLY A 143 -19.00 2.96 17.22
C GLY A 143 -19.15 1.51 17.68
N GLY A 144 -19.95 0.69 16.98
CA GLY A 144 -20.13 -0.74 17.26
C GLY A 144 -19.31 -1.68 16.38
N THR A 145 -18.54 -1.15 15.41
CA THR A 145 -17.84 -1.99 14.44
C THR A 145 -16.69 -2.75 15.10
N ILE A 146 -16.66 -4.06 14.84
CA ILE A 146 -15.52 -4.92 15.18
C ILE A 146 -14.51 -4.82 14.05
N ILE A 147 -13.30 -4.37 14.38
CA ILE A 147 -12.17 -4.26 13.47
C ILE A 147 -11.28 -5.50 13.68
N PRO A 148 -11.37 -6.53 12.81
CA PRO A 148 -10.46 -7.65 12.86
C PRO A 148 -9.07 -7.24 12.37
N THR A 149 -8.05 -7.78 13.03
CA THR A 149 -6.66 -7.75 12.60
C THR A 149 -6.15 -9.18 12.51
N HIS A 150 -5.69 -9.55 11.34
CA HIS A 150 -5.05 -10.83 11.07
C HIS A 150 -3.56 -10.61 10.97
N THR A 151 -2.75 -11.47 11.58
CA THR A 151 -1.30 -11.37 11.43
C THR A 151 -0.65 -12.73 11.33
N VAL A 152 0.30 -12.82 10.40
CA VAL A 152 1.23 -13.93 10.27
C VAL A 152 2.61 -13.42 10.63
N VAL A 153 3.34 -14.19 11.45
CA VAL A 153 4.76 -13.96 11.73
C VAL A 153 5.52 -15.16 11.25
N ILE A 154 6.51 -14.92 10.38
CA ILE A 154 7.46 -15.94 9.95
C ILE A 154 8.80 -15.65 10.61
N PHE A 155 9.40 -16.69 11.20
CA PHE A 155 10.72 -16.65 11.83
C PHE A 155 11.68 -17.53 11.04
N ARG A 156 12.90 -17.04 10.82
CA ARG A 156 14.00 -17.86 10.33
C ARG A 156 14.89 -18.25 11.50
N LYS A 157 15.04 -19.56 11.73
CA LYS A 157 16.03 -20.11 12.67
C LYS A 157 16.94 -21.04 11.88
N ARG A 158 18.20 -20.64 11.68
CA ARG A 158 19.16 -21.34 10.81
C ARG A 158 18.61 -21.44 9.36
N LYS A 159 18.42 -22.67 8.84
CA LYS A 159 17.88 -22.95 7.50
C LYS A 159 16.38 -23.31 7.50
N LYS A 160 15.70 -23.18 8.64
CA LYS A 160 14.29 -23.55 8.80
C LYS A 160 13.43 -22.31 9.03
N TYR A 161 12.20 -22.37 8.50
CA TYR A 161 11.20 -21.33 8.68
C TYR A 161 10.10 -21.82 9.61
N TYR A 162 9.63 -20.94 10.47
CA TYR A 162 8.56 -21.21 11.41
C TYR A 162 7.48 -20.15 11.23
N ALA A 163 6.21 -20.54 11.29
CA ALA A 163 5.10 -19.62 11.18
C ALA A 163 4.28 -19.59 12.47
N SER A 164 3.66 -18.45 12.73
CA SER A 164 2.60 -18.31 13.71
C SER A 164 1.54 -17.38 13.17
N TYR A 165 0.30 -17.59 13.59
CA TYR A 165 -0.83 -16.76 13.19
C TYR A 165 -1.63 -16.33 14.40
N TYR A 166 -2.10 -15.08 14.35
CA TYR A 166 -3.02 -14.54 15.34
C TYR A 166 -4.09 -13.70 14.68
N LYS A 167 -5.29 -13.83 15.24
CA LYS A 167 -6.41 -12.93 15.01
C LYS A 167 -6.66 -12.15 16.29
N SER A 168 -6.80 -10.84 16.18
CA SER A 168 -7.28 -9.96 17.24
C SER A 168 -8.44 -9.13 16.73
N GLU A 169 -9.29 -8.67 17.64
CA GLU A 169 -10.46 -7.87 17.33
C GLU A 169 -10.47 -6.66 18.25
N GLN A 170 -10.66 -5.47 17.68
CA GLN A 170 -10.83 -4.23 18.41
C GLN A 170 -12.24 -3.67 18.14
N ARG A 171 -12.85 -3.00 19.12
CA ARG A 171 -14.05 -2.19 18.91
C ARG A 171 -13.69 -0.70 18.81
N GLY A 172 -14.38 0.04 17.95
CA GLY A 172 -14.21 1.49 17.81
C GLY A 172 -13.17 1.88 16.75
N LEU A 173 -12.64 3.11 16.82
CA LEU A 173 -11.71 3.65 15.81
C LEU A 173 -10.38 2.87 15.77
N PRO A 174 -9.81 2.61 14.59
CA PRO A 174 -8.60 1.79 14.46
C PRO A 174 -7.42 2.45 15.19
N ILE A 175 -6.90 1.79 16.23
CA ILE A 175 -5.64 2.20 16.87
C ILE A 175 -4.56 1.26 16.33
N PRO A 176 -3.59 1.76 15.55
CA PRO A 176 -2.51 0.93 15.04
C PRO A 176 -1.52 0.61 16.17
N ALA A 177 -1.83 -0.40 16.97
CA ALA A 177 -0.91 -0.93 17.97
C ALA A 177 -0.59 -2.39 17.66
N ILE A 178 0.27 -2.61 16.66
CA ILE A 178 0.96 -3.90 16.56
C ILE A 178 2.16 -3.80 17.48
N SER A 179 2.03 -4.42 18.65
CA SER A 179 3.18 -4.71 19.50
C SER A 179 4.10 -5.69 18.76
N ILE A 180 5.09 -5.15 18.04
CA ILE A 180 6.21 -5.92 17.48
C ILE A 180 7.10 -6.44 18.63
N LYS A 181 7.02 -5.80 19.81
CA LYS A 181 7.76 -6.15 21.02
C LYS A 181 6.86 -6.85 22.03
N GLY A 182 6.79 -8.19 21.96
CA GLY A 182 6.56 -8.98 23.17
C GLY A 182 5.28 -9.80 23.26
N SER A 183 4.77 -10.39 22.17
CA SER A 183 3.83 -11.50 22.34
C SER A 183 4.59 -12.78 22.68
N LYS A 184 4.52 -13.19 23.96
CA LYS A 184 4.82 -14.56 24.43
C LYS A 184 4.28 -15.55 23.39
N HIS A 185 5.17 -16.21 22.66
CA HIS A 185 4.82 -16.87 21.41
C HIS A 185 3.81 -18.02 21.61
N LYS A 186 2.64 -17.86 20.97
CA LYS A 186 1.74 -18.94 20.55
C LYS A 186 2.50 -19.98 19.71
N PRO A 187 2.05 -21.24 19.62
CA PRO A 187 2.85 -22.32 19.05
C PRO A 187 3.34 -21.98 17.64
N GLN A 188 4.66 -22.09 17.47
CA GLN A 188 5.33 -21.93 16.19
C GLN A 188 5.23 -23.26 15.43
N ILE A 189 4.63 -23.25 14.24
CA ILE A 189 4.65 -24.41 13.36
C ILE A 189 5.92 -24.37 12.51
N LEU A 190 6.62 -25.50 12.42
CA LEU A 190 7.72 -25.64 11.46
C LEU A 190 7.10 -25.74 10.07
N LEU A 191 7.51 -24.87 9.15
CA LEU A 191 7.08 -24.94 7.76
C LEU A 191 7.81 -26.08 7.05
N THR A 192 7.06 -26.93 6.35
CA THR A 192 7.61 -27.93 5.43
C THR A 192 8.16 -27.26 4.17
N GLU A 193 8.96 -27.99 3.38
CA GLU A 193 9.46 -27.48 2.10
C GLU A 193 8.31 -27.12 1.14
N GLU A 194 7.24 -27.94 1.11
CA GLU A 194 6.04 -27.65 0.33
C GLU A 194 5.37 -26.33 0.77
N GLN A 195 5.23 -26.10 2.08
CA GLN A 195 4.66 -24.85 2.60
C GLN A 195 5.54 -23.64 2.29
N VAL A 196 6.87 -23.80 2.32
CA VAL A 196 7.81 -22.76 1.88
C VAL A 196 7.65 -22.45 0.38
N GLN A 197 7.44 -23.46 -0.46
CA GLN A 197 7.17 -23.23 -1.88
C GLN A 197 5.82 -22.55 -2.12
N ARG A 198 4.77 -22.94 -1.40
CA ARG A 198 3.47 -22.25 -1.47
C ARG A 198 3.56 -20.81 -1.00
N PHE A 199 4.38 -20.52 0.02
CA PHE A 199 4.67 -19.15 0.41
C PHE A 199 5.25 -18.38 -0.77
N ARG A 200 6.30 -18.88 -1.43
CA ARG A 200 6.93 -18.22 -2.59
C ARG A 200 5.97 -18.02 -3.75
N GLN A 201 5.11 -19.00 -4.03
CA GLN A 201 4.05 -18.86 -5.03
C GLN A 201 3.00 -17.81 -4.62
N PHE A 202 2.66 -17.76 -3.33
CA PHE A 202 1.77 -16.75 -2.78
C PHE A 202 2.35 -15.35 -2.93
N GLU A 203 3.67 -15.14 -2.75
CA GLU A 203 4.34 -13.85 -2.98
C GLU A 203 4.16 -13.32 -4.41
N VAL A 204 4.23 -14.21 -5.40
CA VAL A 204 4.03 -13.84 -6.82
C VAL A 204 2.56 -13.45 -7.06
N ASN A 205 1.62 -14.14 -6.43
CA ASN A 205 0.19 -13.87 -6.58
C ASN A 205 -0.28 -12.65 -5.77
N PHE A 206 0.40 -12.37 -4.67
CA PHE A 206 0.19 -11.23 -3.79
C PHE A 206 0.32 -9.88 -4.54
N LEU A 207 1.22 -9.82 -5.52
CA LEU A 207 1.34 -8.69 -6.47
C LEU A 207 0.05 -8.47 -7.25
N LYS A 208 -0.52 -9.53 -7.82
CA LYS A 208 -1.76 -9.44 -8.61
C LYS A 208 -2.97 -9.06 -7.76
N LEU A 209 -2.98 -9.44 -6.48
CA LEU A 209 -4.09 -9.16 -5.56
C LEU A 209 -4.05 -7.71 -5.01
N SER A 210 -2.87 -7.16 -4.72
CA SER A 210 -2.73 -5.76 -4.30
C SER A 210 -3.05 -4.77 -5.44
N ILE A 211 -2.72 -5.15 -6.67
CA ILE A 211 -2.84 -4.34 -7.89
C ILE A 211 -4.29 -4.24 -8.41
N ASN A 212 -5.00 -5.37 -8.49
CA ASN A 212 -6.35 -5.40 -9.09
C ASN A 212 -7.44 -4.82 -8.16
N ASP A 213 -7.14 -4.71 -6.87
CA ASP A 213 -8.11 -4.33 -5.84
C ASP A 213 -8.08 -2.83 -5.49
N ASN A 214 -7.06 -2.09 -5.91
CA ASN A 214 -7.01 -0.62 -5.80
C ASN A 214 -8.01 0.09 -6.74
N LEU A 215 -8.75 -0.65 -7.58
CA LEU A 215 -9.68 -0.11 -8.59
C LEU A 215 -11.08 0.21 -8.08
N SER A 216 -11.44 -0.18 -6.85
CA SER A 216 -12.78 0.06 -6.31
C SER A 216 -12.72 0.76 -4.97
N TYR A 217 -13.54 1.80 -4.84
CA TYR A 217 -13.69 2.76 -3.73
C TYR A 217 -13.83 2.18 -2.31
N GLU A 218 -13.93 0.87 -2.17
CA GLU A 218 -14.11 0.19 -0.90
C GLU A 218 -12.87 -0.65 -0.61
N VAL A 219 -11.78 0.05 -0.26
CA VAL A 219 -10.66 -0.58 0.43
C VAL A 219 -11.22 -1.17 1.72
N ASN A 220 -11.22 -2.48 1.82
CA ASN A 220 -11.69 -3.16 3.02
C ASN A 220 -10.55 -3.43 4.00
N THR A 221 -9.31 -3.43 3.54
CA THR A 221 -8.16 -3.86 4.34
C THR A 221 -6.91 -3.03 4.04
N LYS A 222 -6.27 -2.56 5.12
CA LYS A 222 -4.91 -2.02 5.10
C LYS A 222 -3.93 -3.11 5.50
N ASN A 223 -2.91 -3.32 4.69
CA ASN A 223 -1.91 -4.35 4.94
C ASN A 223 -0.55 -3.71 5.21
N ASN A 224 0.22 -4.40 6.05
CA ASN A 224 1.56 -3.96 6.40
C ASN A 224 2.47 -5.18 6.48
N ILE A 225 3.63 -5.08 5.85
CA ILE A 225 4.72 -6.05 5.95
C ILE A 225 5.87 -5.38 6.67
N TRP A 226 6.36 -5.99 7.75
CA TRP A 226 7.59 -5.57 8.41
C TRP A 226 8.67 -6.59 8.16
N ILE A 227 9.78 -6.18 7.54
CA ILE A 227 10.95 -7.03 7.28
C ILE A 227 12.21 -6.17 7.36
N ASN A 228 13.27 -6.67 7.99
CA ASN A 228 14.55 -5.94 8.13
C ASN A 228 14.40 -4.49 8.65
N GLY A 229 13.47 -4.25 9.57
CA GLY A 229 13.20 -2.91 10.13
C GLY A 229 12.46 -1.94 9.19
N LYS A 230 12.16 -2.35 7.95
CA LYS A 230 11.32 -1.59 7.01
C LYS A 230 9.86 -1.98 7.14
N LYS A 231 8.96 -1.03 6.87
CA LYS A 231 7.51 -1.23 6.82
C LYS A 231 7.01 -0.93 5.42
N ILE A 232 6.41 -1.93 4.77
CA ILE A 232 5.76 -1.78 3.46
C ILE A 232 4.25 -1.79 3.70
N SER A 233 3.57 -0.70 3.33
CA SER A 233 2.12 -0.55 3.49
C SER A 233 1.42 -0.49 2.14
N PHE A 234 0.30 -1.18 2.00
CA PHE A 234 -0.55 -1.16 0.80
C PHE A 234 -1.97 -1.61 1.17
N ASP A 235 -2.91 -1.25 0.31
CA ASP A 235 -4.34 -1.52 0.50
C ASP A 235 -4.81 -2.70 -0.37
N SER A 236 -5.86 -3.41 0.06
CA SER A 236 -6.50 -4.49 -0.72
C SER A 236 -7.93 -4.77 -0.26
N LYS A 237 -8.67 -5.61 -1.00
CA LYS A 237 -10.01 -6.07 -0.58
C LYS A 237 -9.95 -7.17 0.48
N GLY A 238 -8.94 -8.04 0.42
CA GLY A 238 -8.80 -9.17 1.32
C GLY A 238 -7.76 -8.97 2.42
N TYR A 239 -7.87 -9.76 3.50
CA TYR A 239 -6.85 -9.86 4.53
C TYR A 239 -5.68 -10.74 4.05
N ILE A 240 -4.65 -10.14 3.47
CA ILE A 240 -3.47 -10.85 2.95
C ILE A 240 -2.85 -11.80 3.97
N ALA A 241 -2.76 -11.39 5.25
CA ALA A 241 -2.26 -12.25 6.32
C ALA A 241 -3.13 -13.51 6.52
N LEU A 242 -4.45 -13.37 6.47
CA LEU A 242 -5.37 -14.52 6.56
C LEU A 242 -5.26 -15.42 5.33
N LEU A 243 -5.20 -14.83 4.13
CA LEU A 243 -5.06 -15.58 2.89
C LEU A 243 -3.76 -16.40 2.88
N LEU A 244 -2.65 -15.79 3.31
CA LEU A 244 -1.38 -16.50 3.45
C LEU A 244 -1.51 -17.65 4.46
N TRP A 245 -2.08 -17.40 5.64
CA TRP A 245 -2.24 -18.44 6.65
C TRP A 245 -3.07 -19.61 6.13
N ASN A 246 -4.15 -19.33 5.40
CA ASN A 246 -4.98 -20.36 4.79
C ASN A 246 -4.20 -21.15 3.74
N GLU A 247 -3.40 -20.48 2.90
CA GLU A 247 -2.57 -21.12 1.87
C GLU A 247 -1.56 -22.10 2.47
N LEU A 248 -0.89 -21.68 3.55
CA LEU A 248 0.07 -22.52 4.28
C LEU A 248 -0.59 -23.76 4.91
N ASN A 249 -1.88 -23.70 5.23
CA ASN A 249 -2.62 -24.79 5.88
C ASN A 249 -3.53 -25.59 4.93
N LYS A 250 -3.56 -25.30 3.63
CA LYS A 250 -4.30 -26.13 2.68
C LYS A 250 -3.77 -27.56 2.73
N THR A 251 -4.64 -28.54 2.91
CA THR A 251 -4.26 -29.95 2.69
C THR A 251 -4.25 -30.20 1.19
N THR A 252 -3.16 -30.76 0.67
CA THR A 252 -3.12 -31.26 -0.70
C THR A 252 -4.06 -32.45 -0.73
N SER A 253 -5.29 -32.25 -1.21
CA SER A 253 -6.18 -33.37 -1.50
C SER A 253 -5.55 -34.13 -2.66
N ASN A 254 -4.81 -35.19 -2.33
CA ASN A 254 -4.43 -36.19 -3.30
C ASN A 254 -5.74 -36.79 -3.83
N LYS A 255 -6.22 -36.26 -4.96
CA LYS A 255 -7.13 -37.02 -5.80
C LYS A 255 -6.37 -38.29 -6.21
N LYS A 256 -6.72 -39.38 -5.54
CA LYS A 256 -6.47 -40.74 -6.02
C LYS A 256 -7.14 -40.93 -7.37
#